data_AF-A0A7J0GCG8-F1
#
_entry.id   AF-A0A7J0GCG8-F1
#
_cell.length_a   1.000
_cell.length_b   1.000
_cell.length_c   1.000
_cell.angle_alpha   90.00
_cell.angle_beta   90.00
_cell.angle_gamma   90.00
#
_symmetry.space_group_name_H-M   'P 1'
#
loop_
_entity.id
_entity.type
_entity.pdbx_description
1 polymer ?
#
loop_
_entity_poly.entity_id
_entity_poly.type
_entity_poly.pdbx_seq_one_letter_code
_entity_poly.pdbx_strand_id
1 'polypeptide(L)'
;MGKQNGLSSKFRMGMGLVISCIAMAVSALVETRRRELAIRQGLGDDPNAALDMSAMWLVPQYALLGLAEALFSIGQMEFFYTQFPKSMTSIGMAISTLGLAVSSLVGSFLVNTVNFATSREGNVSWLDSNLNKGHVDYYYWLITFLGFLNFVYFLICCRAYKPNEKEITRLVAGEENNEESEYRDLPNSA
;
A
#
# COMPACT_ATOMS: atom_id res chain seq x y z
N MET A 1 17.49 0.56 27.57
CA MET A 1 16.24 0.02 26.97
C MET A 1 16.49 -0.24 25.49
N GLY A 2 16.14 -1.43 25.02
CA GLY A 2 16.86 -2.16 23.97
C GLY A 2 16.84 -1.56 22.56
N LYS A 3 17.99 -1.72 21.89
CA LYS A 3 18.22 -1.50 20.46
C LYS A 3 17.36 -2.48 19.67
N GLN A 4 16.20 -2.05 19.23
CA GLN A 4 15.34 -2.87 18.37
C GLN A 4 15.79 -2.70 16.92
N ASN A 5 16.68 -3.60 16.49
CA ASN A 5 17.00 -3.82 15.08
C ASN A 5 15.83 -4.51 14.36
N GLY A 6 14.61 -3.98 14.49
CA GLY A 6 13.49 -4.38 13.63
C GLY A 6 13.75 -3.88 12.22
N LEU A 7 13.34 -4.65 11.20
CA LEU A 7 13.29 -4.14 9.81
C LEU A 7 12.72 -2.72 9.82
N SER A 8 13.46 -1.76 9.25
CA SER A 8 13.07 -0.34 9.26
C SER A 8 11.58 -0.20 8.92
N SER A 9 10.78 0.49 9.73
CA SER A 9 9.32 0.58 9.53
C SER A 9 8.94 1.02 8.11
N LYS A 10 9.78 1.87 7.50
CA LYS A 10 9.68 2.30 6.10
C LYS A 10 9.79 1.14 5.10
N PHE A 11 10.61 0.12 5.39
CA PHE A 11 10.74 -1.09 4.57
C PHE A 11 9.46 -1.92 4.59
N ARG A 12 8.85 -2.13 5.76
CA ARG A 12 7.57 -2.86 5.89
C ARG A 12 6.44 -2.14 5.13
N MET A 13 6.38 -0.82 5.26
CA MET A 13 5.45 0.01 4.48
C MET A 13 5.70 -0.13 2.97
N GLY A 14 6.96 -0.05 2.54
CA GLY A 14 7.34 -0.21 1.13
C GLY A 14 6.96 -1.57 0.55
N MET A 15 7.19 -2.66 1.29
CA MET A 15 6.76 -4.00 0.87
C MET A 15 5.25 -4.09 0.72
N GLY A 16 4.48 -3.51 1.65
CA GLY A 16 3.02 -3.47 1.57
C GLY A 16 2.55 -2.79 0.28
N LEU A 17 3.16 -1.65 -0.09
CA LEU A 17 2.83 -0.94 -1.33
C LEU A 17 3.19 -1.74 -2.60
N VAL A 18 4.31 -2.46 -2.60
CA VAL A 18 4.68 -3.30 -3.76
C VAL A 18 3.73 -4.50 -3.89
N ILE A 19 3.42 -5.16 -2.78
CA ILE A 19 2.52 -6.32 -2.79
C ILE A 19 1.10 -5.90 -3.19
N SER A 20 0.62 -4.71 -2.79
CA SER A 20 -0.69 -4.21 -3.24
C SER A 20 -0.72 -3.93 -4.74
N CYS A 21 0.37 -3.41 -5.32
CA CYS A 21 0.49 -3.25 -6.78
C CYS A 21 0.43 -4.60 -7.50
N ILE A 22 1.14 -5.61 -6.97
CA ILE A 22 1.10 -6.98 -7.51
C ILE A 22 -0.31 -7.56 -7.40
N ALA A 23 -0.99 -7.37 -6.26
CA ALA A 23 -2.36 -7.83 -6.06
C ALA A 23 -3.32 -7.23 -7.10
N MET A 24 -3.21 -5.93 -7.36
CA MET A 24 -4.02 -5.24 -8.39
C MET A 24 -3.70 -5.72 -9.80
N ALA A 25 -2.43 -5.97 -10.12
CA ALA A 25 -2.04 -6.54 -11.41
C ALA A 25 -2.60 -7.96 -11.60
N VAL A 26 -2.59 -8.80 -10.54
CA VAL A 26 -3.23 -10.12 -10.55
C VAL A 26 -4.73 -9.98 -10.80
N SER A 27 -5.41 -9.05 -10.12
CA SER A 27 -6.84 -8.79 -10.36
C SER A 27 -7.12 -8.40 -11.82
N ALA A 28 -6.28 -7.56 -12.42
CA ALA A 28 -6.41 -7.18 -13.84
C ALA A 28 -6.29 -8.40 -14.77
N LEU A 29 -5.33 -9.29 -14.51
CA LEU A 29 -5.14 -10.51 -15.29
C LEU A 29 -6.30 -11.49 -15.13
N VAL A 30 -6.76 -11.72 -13.90
CA VAL A 30 -7.91 -12.59 -13.61
C VAL A 30 -9.16 -12.06 -14.30
N GLU A 31 -9.40 -10.76 -14.24
CA GLU A 31 -10.55 -10.12 -14.88
C GLU A 31 -10.49 -10.22 -16.41
N THR A 32 -9.30 -10.04 -17.00
CA THR A 32 -9.11 -10.25 -18.44
C THR A 32 -9.51 -11.66 -18.86
N ARG A 33 -9.10 -12.69 -18.08
CA ARG A 33 -9.45 -14.09 -18.34
C ARG A 33 -10.93 -14.38 -18.14
N ARG A 34 -11.53 -13.84 -17.06
CA ARG A 34 -12.96 -13.98 -16.78
C ARG A 34 -13.80 -13.41 -17.91
N ARG A 35 -13.47 -12.19 -18.37
CA ARG A 35 -14.16 -11.52 -19.47
C ARG A 35 -14.00 -12.27 -20.80
N GLU A 36 -12.80 -12.76 -21.12
CA GLU A 36 -12.58 -13.57 -22.32
C GLU A 36 -13.45 -14.84 -22.32
N LEU A 37 -13.58 -15.51 -21.18
CA LEU A 37 -14.45 -16.68 -21.03
C LEU A 37 -15.93 -16.32 -21.24
N ALA A 38 -16.39 -15.20 -20.66
CA ALA A 38 -17.77 -14.72 -20.84
C ALA A 38 -18.11 -14.46 -22.31
N ILE A 39 -17.19 -13.83 -23.05
CA ILE A 39 -17.36 -13.56 -24.49
C ILE A 39 -17.39 -14.86 -25.28
N ARG A 40 -16.50 -15.83 -24.99
CA ARG A 40 -16.45 -17.13 -25.67
C ARG A 40 -17.72 -17.96 -25.46
N GLN A 41 -18.36 -17.84 -24.30
CA GLN A 41 -19.61 -18.53 -23.99
C GLN A 41 -20.85 -17.82 -24.59
N GLY A 42 -20.66 -16.69 -25.28
CA GLY A 42 -21.77 -15.90 -25.85
C GLY A 42 -22.56 -15.12 -24.80
N LEU A 43 -22.02 -14.99 -23.58
CA LEU A 43 -22.68 -14.35 -22.43
C LEU A 43 -22.33 -12.86 -22.30
N GLY A 44 -21.82 -12.24 -23.37
CA GLY A 44 -21.39 -10.84 -23.38
C GLY A 44 -22.51 -9.84 -23.08
N ASP A 45 -23.76 -10.18 -23.45
CA ASP A 45 -24.92 -9.30 -23.25
C ASP A 45 -25.68 -9.56 -21.94
N ASP A 46 -25.43 -10.69 -21.26
CA ASP A 46 -26.14 -11.05 -20.03
C ASP A 46 -25.27 -10.74 -18.79
N PRO A 47 -25.65 -9.74 -17.99
CA PRO A 47 -24.90 -9.35 -16.79
C PRO A 47 -25.01 -10.38 -15.64
N ASN A 48 -26.01 -11.27 -15.66
CA ASN A 48 -26.29 -12.22 -14.58
C ASN A 48 -25.94 -13.67 -14.96
N ALA A 49 -25.39 -13.90 -16.15
CA ALA A 49 -25.07 -15.24 -16.60
C ALA A 49 -24.01 -15.89 -15.70
N ALA A 50 -24.31 -17.11 -15.25
CA ALA A 50 -23.38 -17.90 -14.48
C ALA A 50 -22.20 -18.32 -15.38
N LEU A 51 -21.03 -17.75 -15.11
CA LEU A 51 -19.79 -18.16 -15.77
C LEU A 51 -19.30 -19.47 -15.15
N ASP A 52 -18.83 -20.38 -16.00
CA ASP A 52 -18.11 -21.60 -15.57
C ASP A 52 -16.68 -21.24 -15.12
N MET A 53 -16.58 -20.36 -14.12
CA MET A 53 -15.32 -19.96 -13.50
C MET A 53 -15.44 -20.15 -11.99
N SER A 54 -14.49 -20.90 -11.43
CA SER A 54 -14.44 -21.09 -9.98
C SER A 54 -14.18 -19.77 -9.25
N ALA A 55 -14.91 -19.53 -8.16
CA ALA A 55 -14.65 -18.41 -7.26
C ALA A 55 -13.24 -18.45 -6.63
N MET A 56 -12.53 -19.58 -6.69
CA MET A 56 -11.16 -19.72 -6.20
C MET A 56 -10.16 -18.78 -6.90
N TRP A 57 -10.46 -18.28 -8.10
CA TRP A 57 -9.61 -17.32 -8.81
C TRP A 57 -9.51 -15.95 -8.11
N LEU A 58 -10.44 -15.62 -7.21
CA LEU A 58 -10.40 -14.42 -6.38
C LEU A 58 -9.45 -14.56 -5.18
N VAL A 59 -9.14 -15.79 -4.75
CA VAL A 59 -8.27 -16.06 -3.61
C VAL A 59 -6.89 -15.40 -3.72
N PRO A 60 -6.13 -15.52 -4.84
CA PRO A 60 -4.79 -14.95 -4.91
C PRO A 60 -4.76 -13.43 -4.74
N GLN A 61 -5.68 -12.70 -5.38
CA GLN A 61 -5.74 -11.24 -5.26
C GLN A 61 -6.11 -10.78 -3.84
N TYR A 62 -7.09 -11.42 -3.19
CA TYR A 62 -7.50 -11.05 -1.84
C TYR A 62 -6.47 -11.44 -0.78
N ALA A 63 -5.80 -12.59 -0.95
CA ALA A 63 -4.73 -13.01 -0.05
C ALA A 63 -3.54 -12.04 -0.10
N LEU A 64 -3.12 -11.64 -1.31
CA LEU A 64 -2.05 -10.66 -1.49
C LEU A 64 -2.44 -9.28 -0.95
N LEU A 65 -3.68 -8.84 -1.19
CA LEU A 65 -4.17 -7.56 -0.68
C LEU A 65 -4.19 -7.53 0.86
N GLY A 66 -4.67 -8.60 1.50
CA GLY A 66 -4.66 -8.71 2.96
C GLY A 66 -3.24 -8.71 3.55
N LEU A 67 -2.31 -9.43 2.90
CA LEU A 67 -0.90 -9.40 3.29
C LEU A 67 -0.29 -8.00 3.15
N ALA A 68 -0.58 -7.31 2.04
CA ALA A 68 -0.13 -5.96 1.79
C ALA A 68 -0.62 -4.98 2.86
N GLU A 69 -1.91 -5.03 3.18
CA GLU A 69 -2.54 -4.17 4.19
C GLU A 69 -1.96 -4.42 5.59
N ALA A 70 -1.75 -5.68 5.96
CA ALA A 70 -1.15 -6.03 7.26
C ALA A 70 0.29 -5.48 7.39
N LEU A 71 1.14 -5.71 6.38
CA LEU A 71 2.53 -5.22 6.37
C LEU A 71 2.58 -3.69 6.40
N PHE A 72 1.72 -3.04 5.61
CA PHE A 72 1.65 -1.59 5.57
C PHE A 72 1.17 -1.01 6.90
N SER A 73 0.10 -1.56 7.48
CA SER A 73 -0.49 -1.09 8.73
C SER A 73 0.47 -1.25 9.91
N ILE A 74 1.15 -2.39 10.02
CA ILE A 74 2.16 -2.62 11.07
C ILE A 74 3.30 -1.60 10.92
N GLY A 75 3.83 -1.41 9.70
CA GLY A 75 4.89 -0.43 9.45
C GLY A 75 4.46 1.01 9.73
N GLN A 76 3.22 1.37 9.37
CA GLN A 76 2.66 2.69 9.63
C GLN A 76 2.49 2.95 11.14
N MET A 77 1.96 1.99 11.90
CA MET A 77 1.83 2.11 13.36
C MET A 77 3.20 2.29 14.03
N GLU A 78 4.17 1.46 13.68
CA GLU A 78 5.54 1.54 14.22
C GLU A 78 6.21 2.88 13.88
N PHE A 79 6.00 3.39 12.66
CA PHE A 79 6.46 4.71 12.26
C PHE A 79 5.81 5.83 13.10
N PHE A 80 4.50 5.77 13.34
CA PHE A 80 3.84 6.76 14.18
C PHE A 80 4.33 6.72 15.63
N TYR A 81 4.51 5.53 16.20
CA TYR A 81 5.03 5.42 17.56
C TYR A 81 6.48 5.89 17.72
N THR A 82 7.30 5.79 16.66
CA THR A 82 8.69 6.27 16.70
C THR A 82 8.79 7.77 16.47
N GLN A 83 7.91 8.37 15.65
CA GLN A 83 7.98 9.80 15.33
C GLN A 83 7.13 10.70 16.23
N PHE A 84 5.98 10.22 16.75
CA PHE A 84 5.12 11.01 17.63
C PHE A 84 5.42 10.75 19.11
N PRO A 85 5.48 11.79 19.96
CA PRO A 85 5.52 11.60 21.41
C PRO A 85 4.23 10.93 21.89
N LYS A 86 4.29 10.18 23.00
CA LYS A 86 3.16 9.39 23.53
C LYS A 86 1.86 10.19 23.73
N SER A 87 1.95 11.50 23.97
CA SER A 87 0.79 12.40 24.10
C SER A 87 0.10 12.73 22.78
N MET A 88 0.73 12.51 21.63
CA MET A 88 0.23 12.84 20.30
C MET A 88 -0.21 11.61 19.48
N THR A 89 -0.14 10.40 20.05
CA THR A 89 -0.59 9.17 19.38
C THR A 89 -2.04 9.26 18.89
N SER A 90 -2.92 9.88 19.68
CA SER A 90 -4.34 10.09 19.30
C SER A 90 -4.48 10.94 18.02
N ILE A 91 -3.63 11.97 17.86
CA ILE A 91 -3.61 12.82 16.66
C ILE A 91 -3.12 12.00 15.45
N GLY A 92 -2.10 11.16 15.62
CA GLY A 92 -1.63 10.26 14.55
C GLY A 92 -2.72 9.30 14.06
N MET A 93 -3.49 8.72 14.98
CA MET A 93 -4.65 7.89 14.62
C MET A 93 -5.76 8.69 13.93
N ALA A 94 -6.05 9.92 14.40
CA ALA A 94 -7.03 10.79 13.75
C ALA A 94 -6.63 11.16 12.30
N ILE A 95 -5.34 11.47 12.07
CA ILE A 95 -4.81 11.73 10.72
C ILE A 95 -4.93 10.48 9.84
N SER A 96 -4.69 9.30 10.39
CA SER A 96 -4.81 8.03 9.66
C SER A 96 -6.25 7.77 9.22
N THR A 97 -7.21 7.93 10.13
CA THR A 97 -8.64 7.81 9.82
C THR A 97 -9.11 8.86 8.81
N LEU A 98 -8.63 10.10 8.94
CA LEU A 98 -8.89 11.14 7.95
C LEU A 98 -8.31 10.77 6.58
N GLY A 99 -7.11 10.17 6.55
CA GLY A 99 -6.49 9.63 5.34
C GLY A 99 -7.36 8.56 4.67
N LEU A 100 -7.98 7.66 5.44
CA LEU A 100 -8.94 6.69 4.91
C LEU A 100 -10.18 7.37 4.32
N ALA A 101 -10.72 8.40 4.98
CA ALA A 101 -11.86 9.15 4.45
C ALA A 101 -11.51 9.85 3.13
N VAL A 102 -10.34 10.49 3.05
CA VAL A 102 -9.84 11.11 1.82
C VAL A 102 -9.65 10.06 0.73
N SER A 103 -9.11 8.88 1.06
CA SER A 103 -8.95 7.78 0.11
C SER A 103 -10.30 7.36 -0.51
N SER A 104 -11.36 7.28 0.28
CA SER A 104 -12.71 6.95 -0.21
C SER A 104 -13.28 8.01 -1.15
N LEU A 105 -13.00 9.30 -0.88
CA LEU A 105 -13.39 10.41 -1.77
C LEU A 105 -12.61 10.35 -3.08
N VAL A 106 -11.30 10.12 -3.02
CA VAL A 106 -10.44 9.96 -4.20
C VAL A 106 -10.88 8.75 -5.02
N GLY A 107 -11.23 7.63 -4.39
CA GLY A 107 -11.76 6.44 -5.07
C GLY A 107 -13.06 6.75 -5.82
N SER A 108 -14.02 7.40 -5.16
CA SER A 108 -15.28 7.83 -5.79
C SER A 108 -15.03 8.79 -6.95
N PHE A 109 -14.13 9.76 -6.78
CA PHE A 109 -13.76 10.70 -7.82
C PHE A 109 -13.11 10.01 -9.02
N LEU A 110 -12.22 9.05 -8.78
CA LEU A 110 -11.56 8.27 -9.82
C LEU A 110 -12.59 7.49 -10.64
N VAL A 111 -13.51 6.77 -9.99
CA VAL A 111 -14.61 6.03 -10.65
C VAL A 111 -15.45 6.97 -11.51
N ASN A 112 -15.88 8.12 -10.96
CA ASN A 112 -16.70 9.08 -11.70
C ASN A 112 -15.94 9.65 -12.91
N THR A 113 -14.66 9.96 -12.74
CA THR A 113 -13.81 10.48 -13.82
C THR A 113 -13.62 9.47 -14.93
N VAL A 114 -13.35 8.21 -14.59
CA VAL A 114 -13.22 7.11 -15.57
C VAL A 114 -14.54 6.89 -16.30
N ASN A 115 -15.66 6.83 -15.58
CA ASN A 115 -16.98 6.70 -16.18
C ASN A 115 -17.28 7.85 -17.15
N PHE A 116 -17.00 9.09 -16.75
CA PHE A 116 -17.21 10.25 -17.60
C PHE A 116 -16.28 10.24 -18.83
N ALA A 117 -15.01 9.89 -18.66
CA ALA A 117 -14.02 9.87 -19.73
C ALA A 117 -14.29 8.76 -20.76
N THR A 118 -14.68 7.57 -20.30
CA THR A 118 -14.87 6.40 -21.16
C THR A 118 -16.26 6.33 -21.80
N SER A 119 -17.30 6.87 -21.15
CA SER A 119 -18.66 6.87 -21.73
C SER A 119 -18.85 7.92 -22.84
N ARG A 120 -17.81 8.69 -23.17
CA ARG A 120 -17.87 9.74 -24.19
C ARG A 120 -17.92 9.08 -25.58
N GLU A 121 -18.82 9.57 -26.43
CA GLU A 121 -19.07 9.10 -27.82
C GLU A 121 -19.91 7.81 -27.97
N GLY A 122 -20.66 7.39 -26.94
CA GLY A 122 -21.59 6.25 -27.07
C GLY A 122 -20.92 4.88 -26.99
N ASN A 123 -19.64 4.84 -26.60
CA ASN A 123 -18.92 3.62 -26.28
C ASN A 123 -19.28 3.12 -24.88
N VAL A 124 -19.15 1.80 -24.68
CA VAL A 124 -19.37 1.13 -23.39
C VAL A 124 -18.34 1.62 -22.37
N SER A 125 -18.80 2.01 -21.18
CA SER A 125 -17.90 2.42 -20.08
C SER A 125 -17.00 1.26 -19.63
N TRP A 126 -15.80 1.56 -19.12
CA TRP A 126 -14.96 0.53 -18.49
C TRP A 126 -15.65 -0.09 -17.28
N LEU A 127 -16.44 0.72 -16.56
CA LEU A 127 -17.25 0.33 -15.40
C LEU A 127 -18.74 0.32 -15.76
N ASP A 128 -19.08 -0.28 -16.89
CA ASP A 128 -20.47 -0.50 -17.29
C ASP A 128 -21.20 -1.41 -16.28
N SER A 129 -22.52 -1.26 -16.16
CA SER A 129 -23.34 -2.12 -15.30
C SER A 129 -23.31 -3.57 -15.76
N ASN A 130 -23.11 -3.81 -17.06
CA ASN A 130 -22.75 -5.12 -17.58
C ASN A 130 -21.23 -5.33 -17.55
N LEU A 131 -20.77 -6.05 -16.54
CA LEU A 131 -19.36 -6.39 -16.33
C LEU A 131 -18.73 -7.18 -17.49
N ASN A 132 -19.53 -7.87 -18.31
CA ASN A 132 -19.05 -8.64 -19.45
C ASN A 132 -18.79 -7.74 -20.68
N LYS A 133 -19.53 -6.63 -20.80
CA LYS A 133 -19.27 -5.59 -21.82
C LYS A 133 -18.21 -4.60 -21.39
N GLY A 134 -18.25 -4.22 -20.11
CA GLY A 134 -17.29 -3.34 -19.49
C GLY A 134 -15.86 -3.89 -19.58
N HIS A 135 -14.91 -2.98 -19.44
CA HIS A 135 -13.48 -3.26 -19.43
C HIS A 135 -12.90 -2.96 -18.05
N VAL A 136 -13.37 -3.70 -17.05
CA VAL A 136 -12.93 -3.55 -15.65
C VAL A 136 -11.43 -3.87 -15.51
N ASP A 137 -10.91 -4.72 -16.40
CA ASP A 137 -9.48 -5.00 -16.54
C ASP A 137 -8.65 -3.73 -16.75
N TYR A 138 -9.11 -2.79 -17.59
CA TYR A 138 -8.43 -1.51 -17.80
C TYR A 138 -8.47 -0.61 -16.57
N TYR A 139 -9.57 -0.62 -15.83
CA TYR A 139 -9.66 0.09 -14.56
C TYR A 139 -8.67 -0.46 -13.52
N TYR A 140 -8.50 -1.79 -13.45
CA TYR A 140 -7.50 -2.41 -12.57
C TYR A 140 -6.06 -2.12 -13.02
N TRP A 141 -5.78 -2.07 -14.32
CA TRP A 141 -4.48 -1.61 -14.83
C TRP A 141 -4.20 -0.14 -14.48
N LEU A 142 -5.22 0.73 -14.56
CA LEU A 142 -5.10 2.13 -14.13
C LEU A 142 -4.75 2.23 -12.64
N ILE A 143 -5.44 1.48 -11.78
CA ILE A 143 -5.12 1.44 -10.34
C ILE A 143 -3.71 0.90 -10.10
N THR A 144 -3.30 -0.14 -10.83
CA THR A 144 -1.94 -0.70 -10.73
C THR A 144 -0.89 0.35 -11.06
N PHE A 145 -1.08 1.11 -12.15
CA PHE A 145 -0.19 2.20 -12.53
C PHE A 145 -0.16 3.32 -11.48
N LEU A 146 -1.32 3.73 -10.95
CA LEU A 146 -1.41 4.74 -9.90
C LEU A 146 -0.75 4.29 -8.59
N GLY A 147 -0.89 3.01 -8.23
CA GLY A 147 -0.21 2.38 -7.11
C GLY A 147 1.31 2.37 -7.29
N PHE A 148 1.80 2.07 -8.50
CA PHE A 148 3.23 2.16 -8.81
C PHE A 148 3.76 3.59 -8.67
N LEU A 149 3.03 4.60 -9.17
CA LEU A 149 3.40 6.01 -8.97
C LEU A 149 3.41 6.38 -7.48
N ASN A 150 2.44 5.89 -6.70
CA ASN A 150 2.41 6.08 -5.25
C ASN A 150 3.64 5.46 -4.57
N PHE A 151 4.06 4.27 -4.98
CA PHE A 151 5.27 3.64 -4.47
C PHE A 151 6.53 4.45 -4.80
N VAL A 152 6.66 4.94 -6.04
CA VAL A 152 7.78 5.83 -6.42
C VAL A 152 7.78 7.11 -5.59
N TYR A 153 6.62 7.73 -5.41
CA TYR A 153 6.46 8.90 -4.53
C TYR A 153 6.90 8.59 -3.10
N PHE A 154 6.50 7.44 -2.55
CA PHE A 154 6.92 6.97 -1.23
C PHE A 154 8.45 6.83 -1.12
N LEU A 155 9.12 6.30 -2.15
CA LEU A 155 10.59 6.22 -2.18
C LEU A 155 11.25 7.59 -2.17
N ILE A 156 10.71 8.56 -2.92
CA ILE A 156 11.19 9.94 -2.92
C ILE A 156 11.04 10.54 -1.51
N CYS A 157 9.89 10.37 -0.87
CA CYS A 157 9.67 10.81 0.51
C CYS A 157 10.66 10.15 1.48
N CYS A 158 10.87 8.83 1.37
CA CYS A 158 11.81 8.11 2.23
C CYS A 158 13.24 8.66 2.10
N ARG A 159 13.64 9.07 0.89
CA ARG A 159 14.96 9.62 0.60
C ARG A 159 15.10 11.09 1.00
N ALA A 160 14.03 11.88 0.88
CA ALA A 160 13.99 13.27 1.33
C ALA A 160 13.92 13.39 2.86
N TYR A 161 13.36 12.38 3.54
CA TYR A 161 13.29 12.32 5.00
C TYR A 161 14.67 12.02 5.58
N LYS A 162 15.45 13.07 5.85
CA LYS A 162 16.79 12.98 6.48
C LYS A 162 16.71 12.22 7.82
N PRO A 163 17.70 11.39 8.16
CA PRO A 163 17.88 10.89 9.53
C PRO A 163 17.94 12.08 10.49
N ASN A 164 17.14 12.07 11.55
CA ASN A 164 17.17 13.14 12.54
C ASN A 164 18.57 13.20 13.15
N GLU A 165 19.20 14.37 13.12
CA GLU A 165 20.50 14.67 13.75
C GLU A 165 20.55 14.19 15.22
N LYS A 166 19.39 14.22 15.90
CA LYS A 166 19.19 13.70 17.27
C LYS A 166 19.47 12.20 17.44
N GLU A 167 19.35 11.40 16.39
CA GLU A 167 19.66 9.97 16.42
C GLU A 167 21.16 9.75 16.28
N ILE A 168 21.84 10.53 15.44
CA ILE A 168 23.31 10.56 15.34
C ILE A 168 23.91 11.10 16.65
N THR A 169 23.41 12.19 17.21
CA THR A 169 23.87 12.73 18.49
C THR A 169 23.65 11.75 19.65
N ARG A 170 22.56 10.96 19.64
CA ARG A 170 22.33 9.93 20.67
C ARG A 170 23.21 8.69 20.49
N LEU A 171 23.57 8.34 19.25
CA LEU A 171 24.51 7.27 18.96
C LEU A 171 25.92 7.69 19.36
N VAL A 172 26.34 8.90 18.99
CA VAL A 172 27.64 9.49 19.36
C VAL A 172 27.75 9.69 20.87
N ALA A 173 26.74 10.27 21.52
CA ALA A 173 26.72 10.41 22.98
C ALA A 173 26.61 9.06 23.71
N GLY A 174 25.96 8.06 23.11
CA GLY A 174 25.90 6.70 23.65
C GLY A 174 27.23 5.95 23.55
N GLU A 175 28.00 6.18 22.49
CA GLU A 175 29.35 5.66 22.30
C GLU A 175 30.34 6.34 23.26
N GLU A 176 30.31 7.68 23.40
CA GLU A 176 31.16 8.40 24.36
C GLU A 176 30.94 7.95 25.81
N ASN A 177 29.68 7.74 26.22
CA ASN A 177 29.37 7.27 27.59
C ASN A 177 29.78 5.81 27.82
N ASN A 178 29.78 4.97 26.80
CA ASN A 178 30.26 3.58 26.90
C ASN A 178 31.78 3.53 26.98
N GLU A 179 32.49 4.30 26.14
CA GLU A 179 33.94 4.40 26.18
C GLU A 179 34.45 5.00 27.51
N GLU A 180 33.76 6.01 28.06
CA GLU A 180 34.12 6.62 29.35
C GLU A 180 33.77 5.73 30.56
N SER A 181 32.83 4.78 30.42
CA SER A 181 32.58 3.74 31.42
C SER A 181 33.65 2.65 31.36
N GLU A 182 34.03 2.21 30.15
CA GLU A 182 35.06 1.20 29.94
C GLU A 182 36.45 1.68 30.42
N TYR A 183 36.76 2.97 30.26
CA TYR A 183 38.00 3.57 30.78
C TYR A 183 38.02 3.70 32.32
N ARG A 184 36.85 3.85 32.96
CA ARG A 184 36.72 3.94 34.42
C ARG A 184 36.83 2.58 35.13
N ASP A 185 36.51 1.50 34.42
CA ASP A 185 36.58 0.13 34.94
C ASP A 185 37.95 -0.54 34.73
N LEU A 186 38.91 0.13 34.07
CA LEU A 186 40.28 -0.34 34.00
C LEU A 186 40.94 -0.25 35.39
N PRO A 187 41.48 -1.36 35.94
CA PRO A 187 42.21 -1.29 37.20
C PRO A 187 43.42 -0.39 37.00
N ASN A 188 43.58 0.61 37.88
CA ASN A 188 44.76 1.47 37.95
C ASN A 188 46.01 0.60 38.20
N SER A 189 46.64 0.11 37.13
CA SER A 189 47.98 -0.44 37.18
C SER A 189 48.97 0.71 37.07
N ALA A 190 49.49 1.12 38.23
CA ALA A 190 50.74 1.86 38.36
C ALA A 190 51.92 1.07 37.79
#